data_AF-A0A662INC4-F1
#
_entry.id   AF-A0A662INC4-F1
#
_cell.length_a   1.000
_cell.length_b   1.000
_cell.length_c   1.000
_cell.angle_alpha   90.00
_cell.angle_beta   90.00
_cell.angle_gamma   90.00
#
_symmetry.space_group_name_H-M   'P 1'
#
loop_
_entity.id
_entity.type
_entity.pdbx_description
1 polymer ?
#
loop_
_entity_poly.entity_id
_entity_poly.type
_entity_poly.pdbx_seq_one_letter_code
_entity_poly.pdbx_strand_id
1 'polypeptide(L)'
;MVIVSSKLVYSKVKGYPRLARFFKMLENNDEVQSLLKMANVMAVTRLFYNDHGVVHSRTVSGSALEIMDILERRGIQPSLVRDGEGDYEDSRIVVLGGAYLHDIGNALHRDMHHVHGAYLAENILKRMLSKLYGNDRHRAVVI
;
A
#
# COMPACT_ATOMS: atom_id res chain seq x y z
N MET A 1 5.47 -3.48 23.00
CA MET A 1 5.30 -2.20 22.28
C MET A 1 6.03 -2.32 20.95
N VAL A 2 5.38 -2.00 19.84
CA VAL A 2 5.97 -2.11 18.50
C VAL A 2 6.70 -0.82 18.15
N ILE A 3 7.88 -0.93 17.56
CA ILE A 3 8.67 0.23 17.10
C ILE A 3 8.23 0.59 15.69
N VAL A 4 7.65 1.78 15.52
CA VAL A 4 7.27 2.32 14.21
C VAL A 4 8.53 2.75 13.45
N SER A 5 8.73 2.18 12.26
CA SER A 5 9.85 2.53 11.38
C SER A 5 9.57 2.06 9.95
N SER A 6 10.35 2.55 8.99
CA SER A 6 10.32 2.05 7.60
C SER A 6 10.72 0.57 7.47
N LYS A 7 11.27 -0.04 8.52
CA LYS A 7 11.60 -1.46 8.57
C LYS A 7 10.44 -2.34 9.05
N LEU A 8 9.40 -1.74 9.67
CA LEU A 8 8.29 -2.48 10.26
C LEU A 8 7.54 -3.31 9.20
N VAL A 9 7.31 -2.74 8.01
CA VAL A 9 6.60 -3.41 6.91
C VAL A 9 7.22 -4.77 6.54
N TYR A 10 8.55 -4.90 6.53
CA TYR A 10 9.22 -6.16 6.22
C TYR A 10 8.90 -7.27 7.21
N SER A 11 8.72 -6.93 8.49
CA SER A 11 8.27 -7.89 9.51
C SER A 11 6.79 -8.23 9.35
N LYS A 12 5.97 -7.26 8.93
CA LYS A 12 4.51 -7.43 8.80
C LYS A 12 4.09 -8.27 7.60
N VAL A 13 4.92 -8.30 6.56
CA VAL A 13 4.69 -9.19 5.41
C VAL A 13 5.29 -10.59 5.62
N LYS A 14 6.14 -10.78 6.63
CA LYS A 14 6.82 -12.06 6.91
C LYS A 14 5.83 -13.07 7.51
N GLY A 15 5.24 -13.88 6.63
CA GLY A 15 4.22 -14.87 6.99
C GLY A 15 3.05 -14.93 6.00
N TYR A 16 2.97 -13.95 5.10
CA TYR A 16 1.92 -13.81 4.11
C TYR A 16 2.54 -13.81 2.70
N PRO A 17 2.59 -14.97 2.00
CA PRO A 17 3.31 -15.12 0.74
C PRO A 17 2.84 -14.18 -0.40
N ARG A 18 1.53 -14.00 -0.59
CA ARG A 18 0.96 -13.10 -1.58
C ARG A 18 1.21 -11.64 -1.18
N LEU A 19 1.04 -11.30 0.09
CA LEU A 19 1.30 -9.95 0.60
C LEU A 19 2.79 -9.56 0.43
N ALA A 20 3.71 -10.46 0.80
CA ALA A 20 5.15 -10.26 0.62
C ALA A 20 5.53 -10.11 -0.85
N ARG A 21 4.91 -10.90 -1.74
CA ARG A 21 5.08 -10.78 -3.19
C ARG A 21 4.56 -9.44 -3.70
N PHE A 22 3.38 -9.00 -3.25
CA PHE A 22 2.79 -7.72 -3.63
C PHE A 22 3.64 -6.54 -3.17
N PHE A 23 4.12 -6.56 -1.92
CA PHE A 23 5.07 -5.57 -1.40
C PHE A 23 6.35 -5.51 -2.26
N LYS A 24 6.92 -6.67 -2.60
CA LYS A 24 8.09 -6.75 -3.48
C LYS A 24 7.81 -6.20 -4.89
N MET A 25 6.58 -6.33 -5.39
CA MET A 25 6.18 -5.75 -6.68
C MET A 25 6.13 -4.23 -6.61
N LEU A 26 5.61 -3.64 -5.52
CA LEU A 26 5.60 -2.19 -5.30
C LEU A 26 7.03 -1.62 -5.16
N GLU A 27 7.87 -2.30 -4.38
CA GLU A 27 9.25 -1.88 -4.10
C GLU A 27 10.13 -1.89 -5.35
N ASN A 28 9.93 -2.86 -6.25
CA ASN A 28 10.73 -3.02 -7.48
C ASN A 28 10.08 -2.44 -8.74
N ASN A 29 8.99 -1.67 -8.61
CA ASN A 29 8.33 -1.07 -9.74
C ASN A 29 8.83 0.36 -9.98
N ASP A 30 9.50 0.57 -11.12
CA ASP A 30 10.13 1.86 -11.45
C ASP A 30 9.14 3.03 -11.52
N GLU A 31 7.91 2.79 -11.98
CA GLU A 31 6.86 3.81 -12.02
C GLU A 31 6.46 4.24 -10.60
N VAL A 32 6.18 3.29 -9.71
CA VAL A 32 5.88 3.57 -8.30
C VAL A 32 7.03 4.32 -7.63
N GLN A 33 8.27 3.86 -7.78
CA GLN A 33 9.43 4.51 -7.15
C GLN A 33 9.67 5.92 -7.72
N SER A 34 9.43 6.13 -9.01
CA SER A 34 9.54 7.45 -9.64
C SER A 34 8.46 8.42 -9.15
N LEU A 35 7.22 7.95 -9.01
CA LEU A 35 6.12 8.75 -8.46
C LEU A 35 6.40 9.15 -7.00
N LEU A 36 6.88 8.23 -6.16
CA LEU A 36 7.26 8.55 -4.77
C LEU A 36 8.42 9.55 -4.70
N LYS A 37 9.41 9.42 -5.59
CA LYS A 37 10.49 10.41 -5.69
C LYS A 37 9.94 11.80 -6.06
N MET A 38 9.02 11.86 -7.03
CA MET A 38 8.42 13.12 -7.46
C MET A 38 7.49 13.71 -6.40
N ALA A 39 6.73 12.89 -5.68
CA ALA A 39 5.95 13.29 -4.51
C ALA A 39 6.85 13.97 -3.46
N ASN A 40 8.03 13.39 -3.20
CA ASN A 40 8.99 13.98 -2.29
C ASN A 40 9.57 15.31 -2.79
N VAL A 41 9.81 15.47 -4.09
CA VAL A 41 10.21 16.77 -4.67
C VAL A 41 9.12 17.81 -4.45
N MET A 42 7.85 17.47 -4.65
CA MET A 42 6.73 18.38 -4.38
C MET A 42 6.69 18.77 -2.91
N ALA A 43 6.62 17.81 -2.01
CA ALA A 43 6.42 18.08 -0.59
C ALA A 43 7.66 18.72 0.06
N VAL A 44 8.84 18.13 -0.12
CA VAL A 44 10.06 18.56 0.57
C VAL A 44 10.71 19.74 -0.14
N THR A 45 10.95 19.64 -1.45
CA THR A 45 11.74 20.66 -2.16
C THR A 45 10.93 21.93 -2.44
N ARG A 46 9.64 21.80 -2.82
CA ARG A 46 8.82 22.98 -3.17
C ARG A 46 8.09 23.58 -1.97
N LEU A 47 7.62 22.75 -1.04
CA LEU A 47 6.77 23.18 0.07
C LEU A 47 7.46 23.14 1.44
N PHE A 48 8.68 22.62 1.53
CA PHE A 48 9.46 22.50 2.78
C PHE A 48 8.76 21.64 3.85
N TYR A 49 7.96 20.64 3.43
CA TYR A 49 7.35 19.65 4.32
C TYR A 49 8.31 18.50 4.63
N ASN A 50 7.88 17.61 5.53
CA ASN A 50 8.60 16.38 5.86
C ASN A 50 8.52 15.34 4.73
N ASP A 51 9.16 14.18 4.92
CA ASP A 51 9.25 13.13 3.90
C ASP A 51 7.88 12.62 3.43
N HIS A 52 7.73 12.55 2.11
CA HIS A 52 6.59 12.01 1.37
C HIS A 52 7.11 11.03 0.28
N GLY A 53 8.28 10.44 0.52
CA GLY A 53 8.94 9.49 -0.38
C GLY A 53 8.77 8.03 0.05
N VAL A 54 9.67 7.17 -0.41
CA VAL A 54 9.62 5.72 -0.12
C VAL A 54 9.74 5.39 1.37
N VAL A 55 10.47 6.20 2.14
CA VAL A 55 10.63 5.99 3.59
C VAL A 55 9.29 6.22 4.30
N HIS A 56 8.59 7.30 3.95
CA HIS A 56 7.22 7.58 4.37
C HIS A 56 6.28 6.43 4.00
N SER A 57 6.20 6.04 2.72
CA SER A 57 5.31 4.94 2.28
C SER A 57 5.55 3.65 3.07
N ARG A 58 6.80 3.22 3.24
CA ARG A 58 7.14 2.03 4.04
C ARG A 58 6.70 2.16 5.50
N THR A 59 6.87 3.34 6.09
CA THR A 59 6.48 3.59 7.49
C THR A 59 4.98 3.52 7.65
N VAL A 60 4.21 4.17 6.76
CA VAL A 60 2.74 4.14 6.77
C VAL A 60 2.22 2.73 6.52
N SER A 61 2.77 2.00 5.55
CA SER A 61 2.41 0.60 5.31
C SER A 61 2.68 -0.31 6.51
N GLY A 62 3.82 -0.17 7.17
CA GLY A 62 4.14 -0.94 8.37
C GLY A 62 3.17 -0.68 9.52
N SER A 63 2.85 0.60 9.75
CA SER A 63 1.86 1.01 10.76
C SER A 63 0.46 0.52 10.44
N ALA A 64 0.03 0.61 9.18
CA ALA A 64 -1.28 0.15 8.74
C ALA A 64 -1.46 -1.36 8.94
N LEU A 65 -0.42 -2.15 8.65
CA LEU A 65 -0.42 -3.60 8.92
C LEU A 65 -0.34 -3.93 10.42
N GLU A 66 0.32 -3.12 11.26
CA GLU A 66 0.24 -3.29 12.72
C GLU A 66 -1.18 -3.02 13.23
N ILE A 67 -1.85 -1.98 12.73
CA ILE A 67 -3.24 -1.70 13.07
C ILE A 67 -4.11 -2.90 12.68
N MET A 68 -3.90 -3.46 11.49
CA MET A 68 -4.57 -4.69 11.05
C MET A 68 -4.35 -5.85 12.04
N ASP A 69 -3.11 -6.10 12.47
CA ASP A 69 -2.82 -7.13 13.47
C ASP A 69 -3.56 -6.88 14.80
N ILE A 70 -3.64 -5.62 15.25
CA ILE A 70 -4.35 -5.26 16.49
C ILE A 70 -5.85 -5.57 16.34
N LEU A 71 -6.46 -5.18 15.22
CA LEU A 71 -7.88 -5.40 14.95
C LEU A 71 -8.19 -6.90 14.90
N GLU A 72 -7.40 -7.69 14.16
CA GLU A 72 -7.56 -9.14 14.07
C GLU A 72 -7.40 -9.82 15.43
N ARG A 73 -6.41 -9.45 16.23
CA ARG A 73 -6.22 -9.97 17.61
C ARG A 73 -7.40 -9.64 18.54
N ARG A 74 -8.17 -8.59 18.25
CA ARG A 74 -9.38 -8.22 18.97
C ARG A 74 -10.65 -8.87 18.41
N GLY A 75 -10.51 -9.77 17.45
CA GLY A 75 -11.64 -10.47 16.81
C GLY A 75 -12.42 -9.61 15.81
N ILE A 76 -11.86 -8.48 15.37
CA ILE A 76 -12.49 -7.65 14.35
C ILE A 76 -12.19 -8.26 12.99
N GLN A 77 -13.24 -8.82 12.37
CA GLN A 77 -13.15 -9.45 11.07
C GLN A 77 -13.20 -8.40 9.94
N PRO A 78 -12.28 -8.43 8.96
CA PRO A 78 -12.34 -7.56 7.79
C PRO A 78 -13.57 -7.82 6.93
N SER A 79 -14.11 -6.79 6.28
CA SER A 79 -15.31 -6.93 5.44
C SER A 79 -15.11 -7.93 4.30
N LEU A 80 -13.95 -7.94 3.64
CA LEU A 80 -13.65 -8.91 2.59
C LEU A 80 -13.81 -10.37 3.06
N VAL A 81 -13.39 -10.66 4.30
CA VAL A 81 -13.53 -12.01 4.88
C VAL A 81 -14.96 -12.28 5.28
N ARG A 82 -15.62 -11.32 5.95
CA ARG A 82 -17.00 -11.44 6.41
C ARG A 82 -17.96 -11.68 5.24
N ASP A 83 -17.74 -10.98 4.14
CA ASP A 83 -18.62 -10.96 2.96
C ASP A 83 -18.25 -12.07 1.96
N GLY A 84 -17.19 -12.85 2.21
CA GLY A 84 -16.81 -14.01 1.40
C GLY A 84 -16.05 -13.68 0.11
N GLU A 85 -15.62 -12.43 -0.07
CA GLU A 85 -14.94 -11.94 -1.28
C GLU A 85 -13.41 -12.11 -1.25
N GLY A 86 -12.84 -12.46 -0.10
CA GLY A 86 -11.42 -12.72 0.06
C GLY A 86 -11.08 -13.32 1.42
N ASP A 87 -9.79 -13.55 1.63
CA ASP A 87 -9.27 -13.99 2.93
C ASP A 87 -8.54 -12.87 3.69
N TYR A 88 -8.01 -13.20 4.87
CA TYR A 88 -7.28 -12.24 5.71
C TYR A 88 -6.02 -11.70 5.01
N GLU A 89 -5.37 -12.52 4.19
CA GLU A 89 -4.21 -12.07 3.43
C GLU A 89 -4.62 -11.09 2.32
N ASP A 90 -5.74 -11.35 1.65
CA ASP A 90 -6.31 -10.42 0.66
C ASP A 90 -6.68 -9.07 1.31
N SER A 91 -7.26 -9.10 2.51
CA SER A 91 -7.57 -7.89 3.27
C SER A 91 -6.31 -7.07 3.59
N ARG A 92 -5.20 -7.74 3.90
CA ARG A 92 -3.89 -7.09 4.11
C ARG A 92 -3.30 -6.53 2.83
N ILE A 93 -3.56 -7.15 1.67
CA ILE A 93 -3.14 -6.64 0.36
C ILE A 93 -3.84 -5.31 0.05
N VAL A 94 -5.15 -5.20 0.32
CA VAL A 94 -5.90 -3.93 0.20
C VAL A 94 -5.29 -2.85 1.09
N VAL A 95 -5.06 -3.17 2.37
CA VAL A 95 -4.47 -2.24 3.34
C VAL A 95 -3.06 -1.80 2.91
N LEU A 96 -2.22 -2.73 2.47
CA LEU A 96 -0.87 -2.43 2.00
C LEU A 96 -0.90 -1.56 0.74
N GLY A 97 -1.73 -1.90 -0.25
CA GLY A 97 -1.85 -1.16 -1.51
C GLY A 97 -2.29 0.28 -1.28
N GLY A 98 -3.34 0.46 -0.48
CA GLY A 98 -3.81 1.79 -0.07
C GLY A 98 -2.72 2.57 0.66
N ALA A 99 -2.13 1.99 1.72
CA ALA A 99 -1.13 2.68 2.54
C ALA A 99 0.14 3.06 1.75
N TYR A 100 0.64 2.15 0.91
CA TYR A 100 1.90 2.35 0.19
C TYR A 100 1.77 3.40 -0.91
N LEU A 101 0.62 3.45 -1.59
CA LEU A 101 0.35 4.32 -2.73
C LEU A 101 -0.42 5.60 -2.37
N HIS A 102 -0.90 5.77 -1.14
CA HIS A 102 -1.84 6.87 -0.79
C HIS A 102 -1.35 8.26 -1.19
N ASP A 103 -0.04 8.46 -1.21
CA ASP A 103 0.58 9.77 -1.32
C ASP A 103 1.19 10.09 -2.70
N ILE A 104 1.12 9.14 -3.65
CA ILE A 104 1.71 9.30 -4.99
C ILE A 104 1.11 10.45 -5.79
N GLY A 105 -0.08 10.93 -5.43
CA GLY A 105 -0.70 12.09 -6.08
C GLY A 105 0.06 13.39 -5.89
N ASN A 106 0.91 13.50 -4.85
CA ASN A 106 1.81 14.66 -4.70
C ASN A 106 2.81 14.76 -5.87
N ALA A 107 3.02 13.70 -6.65
CA ALA A 107 3.81 13.78 -7.87
C ALA A 107 3.23 14.77 -8.90
N LEU A 108 1.91 14.99 -8.88
CA LEU A 108 1.22 15.93 -9.74
C LEU A 108 1.00 17.28 -9.06
N HIS A 109 0.33 17.27 -7.90
CA HIS A 109 -0.01 18.47 -7.15
C HIS A 109 -0.29 18.14 -5.69
N ARG A 110 -0.10 19.11 -4.78
CA ARG A 110 -0.42 18.94 -3.35
C ARG A 110 -1.92 18.99 -3.11
N ASP A 111 -2.59 19.97 -3.69
CA ASP A 111 -4.05 20.06 -3.62
C ASP A 111 -4.65 18.84 -4.31
N MET A 112 -5.66 18.25 -3.68
CA MET A 112 -6.34 17.06 -4.19
C MET A 112 -5.42 15.86 -4.45
N HIS A 113 -4.23 15.77 -3.82
CA HIS A 113 -3.29 14.66 -4.00
C HIS A 113 -3.92 13.28 -3.73
N HIS A 114 -4.89 13.17 -2.82
CA HIS A 114 -5.61 11.92 -2.58
C HIS A 114 -6.43 11.46 -3.80
N VAL A 115 -7.07 12.41 -4.52
CA VAL A 115 -7.81 12.11 -5.76
C VAL A 115 -6.84 11.80 -6.90
N HIS A 116 -5.81 12.62 -7.07
CA HIS A 116 -4.75 12.36 -8.05
C HIS A 116 -4.06 11.00 -7.81
N GLY A 117 -3.85 10.64 -6.54
CA GLY A 117 -3.30 9.37 -6.12
C GLY A 117 -4.18 8.20 -6.53
N ALA A 118 -5.50 8.30 -6.34
CA ALA A 118 -6.44 7.28 -6.79
C ALA A 118 -6.36 7.03 -8.31
N TYR A 119 -6.32 8.09 -9.12
CA TYR A 119 -6.19 7.96 -10.58
C TYR A 119 -4.87 7.33 -11.01
N LEU A 120 -3.75 7.72 -10.39
CA LEU A 120 -2.44 7.11 -10.68
C LEU A 120 -2.39 5.65 -10.24
N ALA A 121 -2.96 5.34 -9.08
CA ALA A 121 -2.93 4.01 -8.50
C ALA A 121 -3.79 3.01 -9.28
N GLU A 122 -4.88 3.42 -9.93
CA GLU A 122 -5.80 2.53 -10.64
C GLU A 122 -5.08 1.58 -11.61
N ASN A 123 -4.31 2.14 -12.54
CA ASN A 123 -3.61 1.35 -13.56
C ASN A 123 -2.45 0.53 -12.98
N ILE A 124 -1.79 1.05 -11.93
CA ILE A 124 -0.71 0.34 -11.22
C ILE A 124 -1.27 -0.90 -10.55
N LEU A 125 -2.32 -0.72 -9.73
CA LEU A 125 -2.98 -1.79 -8.98
C LEU A 125 -3.56 -2.83 -9.93
N LYS A 126 -4.29 -2.42 -10.97
CA LYS A 126 -4.87 -3.34 -11.97
C LYS A 126 -3.82 -4.29 -12.56
N ARG A 127 -2.65 -3.78 -12.96
CA ARG A 127 -1.57 -4.61 -13.52
C ARG A 127 -0.92 -5.50 -12.46
N MET A 128 -0.68 -4.97 -11.26
CA MET A 128 -0.04 -5.71 -10.19
C MET A 128 -0.92 -6.84 -9.66
N LEU A 129 -2.19 -6.58 -9.40
CA LEU A 129 -3.15 -7.55 -8.88
C LEU A 129 -3.45 -8.64 -9.92
N SER A 130 -3.57 -8.28 -11.20
CA SER A 130 -3.66 -9.25 -12.29
C SER A 130 -2.46 -10.22 -12.31
N LYS A 131 -1.24 -9.71 -12.11
CA LYS A 131 -0.03 -10.55 -11.99
C LYS A 131 0.06 -11.30 -10.65
N LEU A 132 -0.59 -10.80 -9.61
CA LEU A 132 -0.61 -11.41 -8.29
C LEU A 132 -1.49 -12.67 -8.27
N TYR A 133 -2.73 -12.54 -8.77
CA TYR A 133 -3.76 -13.58 -8.73
C TYR A 133 -3.84 -14.44 -10.00
N GLY A 134 -3.22 -14.02 -11.10
CA GLY A 134 -3.06 -14.83 -12.31
C GLY A 134 -4.39 -15.24 -12.92
N ASN A 135 -4.77 -16.51 -12.72
CA ASN A 135 -6.00 -17.09 -13.27
C ASN A 135 -7.26 -16.75 -12.46
N ASP A 136 -7.11 -16.34 -11.19
CA ASP A 136 -8.24 -15.88 -10.37
C ASP A 136 -8.59 -14.42 -10.73
N ARG A 137 -9.36 -14.30 -11.82
CA ARG A 137 -9.77 -13.00 -12.37
C ARG A 137 -10.72 -12.25 -11.44
N HIS A 138 -11.50 -12.96 -10.62
CA HIS A 138 -12.42 -12.32 -9.68
C HIS A 138 -11.63 -11.58 -8.61
N ARG A 139 -10.71 -12.27 -7.91
CA ARG A 139 -9.84 -11.63 -6.91
C ARG A 139 -8.98 -10.53 -7.51
N ALA A 140 -8.51 -10.68 -8.74
CA ALA A 140 -7.74 -9.63 -9.41
C ALA A 140 -8.50 -8.30 -9.64
N VAL A 141 -9.84 -8.31 -9.56
CA VAL A 141 -10.71 -7.15 -9.79
C VAL A 141 -11.29 -6.60 -8.49
N VAL A 142 -11.64 -7.47 -7.54
CA VAL A 142 -12.37 -7.05 -6.32
C VAL A 142 -11.46 -6.79 -5.11
N ILE A 143 -10.22 -7.29 -5.14
CA ILE A 143 -9.14 -6.97 -4.18
C ILE A 143 -8.37 -5.76 -4.69
#